data_AF-A0A3N9TLT6-F1
#
_entry.id   AF-A0A3N9TLT6-F1
#
_cell.length_a   1.000
_cell.length_b   1.000
_cell.length_c   1.000
_cell.angle_alpha   90.00
_cell.angle_beta   90.00
_cell.angle_gamma   90.00
#
_symmetry.space_group_name_H-M   'P 1'
#
loop_
_entity.id
_entity.type
_entity.pdbx_description
1 polymer ?
#
loop_
_entity_poly.entity_id
_entity_poly.type
_entity_poly.pdbx_seq_one_letter_code
_entity_poly.pdbx_strand_id
1 'polypeptide(L)'
;FDTKGKYSWIKAPRYEGNPMQVGPLANIVVNYAKGNQNVVPVVDEFLKETGLPLNAVFSTLGRTAARCIEAKIVANNALKAFNNLVENLKVDQSTCAPYVIDNSKEYKGRYMGHVPRGTLSHWCRIKNGVIENWQAVVPST
;
A
#
# COMPACT_ATOMS: atom_id res chain seq x y z
N PHE A 1 8.78 2.59 -32.66
CA PHE A 1 7.77 2.27 -31.63
C PHE A 1 6.46 2.00 -32.32
N ASP A 2 5.85 0.84 -32.11
CA ASP A 2 4.50 0.54 -32.57
C ASP A 2 3.50 1.06 -31.54
N THR A 3 2.80 2.14 -31.86
CA THR A 3 1.80 2.76 -30.97
C THR A 3 0.42 2.11 -31.07
N LYS A 4 0.21 1.18 -32.01
CA LYS A 4 -1.06 0.47 -32.22
C LYS A 4 -1.01 -0.97 -31.71
N GLY A 5 0.18 -1.55 -31.59
CA GLY A 5 0.41 -2.93 -31.12
C GLY A 5 0.95 -3.03 -29.69
N LYS A 6 1.55 -4.19 -29.38
CA LYS A 6 2.13 -4.48 -28.06
C LYS A 6 3.50 -3.82 -27.95
N TYR A 7 3.73 -3.05 -26.88
CA TYR A 7 4.98 -2.29 -26.72
C TYR A 7 5.61 -2.39 -25.32
N SER A 8 5.06 -3.19 -24.41
CA SER A 8 5.55 -3.29 -23.03
C SER A 8 5.44 -4.72 -22.49
N TRP A 9 6.38 -5.08 -21.62
CA TRP A 9 6.32 -6.29 -20.80
C TRP A 9 5.43 -6.14 -19.57
N ILE A 10 5.10 -4.90 -19.21
CA ILE A 10 4.26 -4.57 -18.08
C ILE A 10 2.79 -4.75 -18.49
N LYS A 11 2.02 -5.50 -17.68
CA LYS A 11 0.56 -5.64 -17.85
C LYS A 11 -0.13 -4.28 -17.60
N ALA A 12 -1.40 -4.15 -17.96
CA ALA A 12 -2.14 -2.89 -17.80
C ALA A 12 -3.31 -3.06 -16.81
N PRO A 13 -3.06 -3.08 -15.47
CA PRO A 13 -4.14 -3.22 -14.49
C PRO A 13 -5.13 -2.05 -14.58
N ARG A 14 -6.41 -2.35 -14.33
CA ARG A 14 -7.51 -1.40 -14.32
C ARG A 14 -8.42 -1.66 -13.12
N TYR A 15 -8.95 -0.61 -12.53
CA TYR A 15 -10.01 -0.71 -11.53
C TYR A 15 -11.30 -0.21 -12.16
N GLU A 16 -12.29 -1.09 -12.30
CA GLU A 16 -13.55 -0.80 -12.99
C GLU A 16 -13.34 -0.20 -14.39
N GLY A 17 -12.34 -0.71 -15.12
CA GLY A 17 -11.97 -0.22 -16.46
C GLY A 17 -11.09 1.03 -16.48
N ASN A 18 -10.92 1.73 -15.36
CA ASN A 18 -10.17 3.00 -15.29
C ASN A 18 -8.67 2.79 -15.00
N PRO A 19 -7.78 3.58 -15.63
CA PRO A 19 -6.38 3.67 -15.23
C PRO A 19 -6.27 4.44 -13.91
N MET A 20 -5.58 3.86 -12.94
CA MET A 20 -5.49 4.44 -11.60
C MET A 20 -4.06 4.83 -11.25
N GLN A 21 -3.91 6.00 -10.60
CA GLN A 21 -2.67 6.33 -9.91
C GLN A 21 -2.66 5.70 -8.52
N VAL A 22 -1.56 5.04 -8.18
CA VAL A 22 -1.26 4.54 -6.82
C VAL A 22 -0.03 5.26 -6.25
N GLY A 23 0.32 4.94 -5.01
CA GLY A 23 1.52 5.47 -4.35
C GLY A 23 1.21 6.49 -3.26
N PRO A 24 2.26 7.16 -2.73
CA PRO A 24 2.12 8.08 -1.62
C PRO A 24 1.09 9.17 -1.88
N LEU A 25 1.04 9.70 -3.10
CA LEU A 25 0.06 10.72 -3.48
C LEU A 25 -1.38 10.23 -3.30
N ALA A 26 -1.72 9.06 -3.86
CA ALA A 26 -3.05 8.48 -3.76
C ALA A 26 -3.38 8.15 -2.29
N ASN A 27 -2.42 7.59 -1.55
CA ASN A 27 -2.62 7.25 -0.14
C ASN A 27 -2.90 8.49 0.73
N ILE A 28 -2.10 9.55 0.58
CA ILE A 28 -2.27 10.79 1.35
C ILE A 28 -3.57 11.49 0.98
N VAL A 29 -3.87 11.66 -0.31
CA VAL A 29 -5.12 12.33 -0.76
C VAL A 29 -6.36 11.61 -0.25
N VAL A 30 -6.42 10.29 -0.39
CA VAL A 30 -7.58 9.50 0.06
C VAL A 30 -7.72 9.55 1.58
N ASN A 31 -6.63 9.43 2.34
CA ASN A 31 -6.71 9.50 3.80
C ASN A 31 -7.04 10.91 4.31
N TYR A 32 -6.52 11.95 3.66
CA TYR A 32 -6.86 13.34 3.98
C TYR A 32 -8.35 13.60 3.76
N ALA A 33 -8.88 13.21 2.59
CA ALA A 33 -10.30 13.33 2.28
C ALA A 33 -11.20 12.54 3.24
N LYS A 34 -10.71 11.43 3.80
CA LYS A 34 -11.40 10.62 4.83
C LYS A 34 -11.29 11.18 6.24
N GLY A 35 -10.58 12.29 6.47
CA GLY A 35 -10.39 12.85 7.79
C GLY A 35 -9.50 12.01 8.72
N ASN A 36 -8.56 11.24 8.17
CA ASN A 36 -7.68 10.39 8.97
C ASN A 36 -6.85 11.24 9.96
N GLN A 37 -7.04 11.00 11.26
CA GLN A 37 -6.44 11.79 12.34
C GLN A 37 -4.90 11.75 12.38
N ASN A 38 -4.25 10.76 11.78
CA ASN A 38 -2.80 10.72 11.67
C ASN A 38 -2.27 11.43 10.42
N VAL A 39 -3.13 11.72 9.43
CA VAL A 39 -2.74 12.28 8.13
C VAL A 39 -3.09 13.77 8.06
N VAL A 40 -4.30 14.14 8.44
CA VAL A 40 -4.80 15.53 8.35
C VAL A 40 -3.86 16.53 9.03
N PRO A 41 -3.41 16.33 10.28
CA PRO A 41 -2.54 17.30 10.95
C PRO A 41 -1.20 17.51 10.23
N VAL A 42 -0.61 16.45 9.65
CA VAL A 42 0.69 16.53 8.97
C VAL A 42 0.56 17.23 7.61
N VAL A 43 -0.55 17.01 6.91
CA VAL A 43 -0.84 17.71 5.65
C VAL A 43 -1.14 19.18 5.91
N ASP A 44 -1.98 19.50 6.89
CA ASP A 44 -2.35 20.88 7.22
C ASP A 44 -1.13 21.70 7.69
N GLU A 45 -0.27 21.09 8.51
CA GLU A 45 1.03 21.67 8.91
C GLU A 45 1.88 22.00 7.68
N PHE A 46 2.06 21.04 6.76
CA PHE A 46 2.83 21.25 5.53
C PHE A 46 2.26 22.36 4.64
N LEU A 47 0.93 22.40 4.44
CA LEU A 47 0.28 23.44 3.64
C LEU A 47 0.42 24.81 4.28
N LYS A 48 0.29 24.89 5.61
CA LYS A 48 0.49 26.13 6.37
C LYS A 48 1.92 26.66 6.25
N GLU A 49 2.92 25.79 6.40
CA GLU A 49 4.34 26.18 6.33
C GLU A 49 4.75 26.64 4.93
N THR A 50 4.23 25.98 3.90
CA THR A 50 4.60 26.27 2.50
C THR A 50 3.75 27.36 1.87
N GLY A 51 2.58 27.68 2.44
CA GLY A 51 1.59 28.58 1.83
C GLY A 51 0.97 28.03 0.55
N LEU A 52 1.16 26.74 0.25
CA LEU A 52 0.62 26.11 -0.95
C LEU A 52 -0.88 25.80 -0.80
N PRO A 53 -1.67 25.97 -1.87
CA PRO A 53 -3.06 25.51 -1.88
C PRO A 53 -3.14 23.98 -1.96
N LEU A 54 -4.23 23.40 -1.45
CA LEU A 54 -4.45 21.94 -1.45
C LEU A 54 -4.36 21.33 -2.87
N ASN A 55 -4.80 22.05 -3.90
CA ASN A 55 -4.76 21.59 -5.29
C ASN A 55 -3.33 21.48 -5.86
N ALA A 56 -2.30 22.00 -5.18
CA ALA A 56 -0.89 21.77 -5.55
C ALA A 56 -0.51 20.28 -5.55
N VAL A 57 -1.32 19.43 -4.91
CA VAL A 57 -1.21 17.97 -4.90
C VAL A 57 -1.27 17.35 -6.31
N PHE A 58 -1.96 17.98 -7.27
CA PHE A 58 -2.08 17.51 -8.66
C PHE A 58 -0.85 17.84 -9.52
N SER A 59 0.34 17.60 -8.97
CA SER A 59 1.60 17.95 -9.63
C SER A 59 2.71 16.96 -9.30
N THR A 60 3.81 17.04 -10.03
CA THR A 60 5.04 16.30 -9.68
C THR A 60 5.59 16.73 -8.33
N LEU A 61 5.51 18.03 -8.00
CA LEU A 61 5.88 18.54 -6.68
C LEU A 61 5.01 17.91 -5.59
N GLY A 62 3.69 17.90 -5.78
CA GLY A 62 2.72 17.28 -4.86
C GLY A 62 3.00 15.80 -4.62
N ARG A 63 3.35 15.05 -5.68
CA ARG A 63 3.75 13.63 -5.57
C ARG A 63 5.03 13.43 -4.77
N THR A 64 5.99 14.35 -4.89
CA THR A 64 7.23 14.33 -4.12
C THR A 64 6.95 14.68 -2.65
N ALA A 65 6.21 15.74 -2.38
CA ALA A 65 5.82 16.13 -1.04
C ALA A 65 5.04 15.01 -0.32
N ALA A 66 4.08 14.38 -1.00
CA ALA A 66 3.28 13.28 -0.43
C ALA A 66 4.15 12.10 0.02
N ARG A 67 5.28 11.81 -0.65
CA ARG A 67 6.23 10.79 -0.22
C ARG A 67 6.90 11.15 1.10
N CYS A 68 7.31 12.40 1.27
CA CYS A 68 7.91 12.89 2.51
C CYS A 68 6.88 12.91 3.66
N ILE A 69 5.66 13.36 3.37
CA ILE A 69 4.54 13.35 4.32
C ILE A 69 4.24 11.93 4.79
N GLU A 70 4.11 10.98 3.86
CA GLU A 70 3.90 9.57 4.19
C GLU A 70 5.04 9.00 5.05
N ALA A 71 6.30 9.32 4.73
CA ALA A 71 7.45 8.89 5.51
C ALA A 71 7.40 9.43 6.96
N LYS A 72 7.07 10.71 7.17
CA LYS A 72 6.89 11.31 8.51
C LYS A 72 5.79 10.57 9.30
N ILE A 73 4.67 10.28 8.65
CA ILE A 73 3.53 9.58 9.28
C ILE A 73 3.90 8.14 9.64
N VAL A 74 4.60 7.42 8.75
CA VAL A 74 5.07 6.05 9.01
C VAL A 74 6.08 6.03 10.16
N ALA A 75 7.04 6.96 10.18
CA ALA A 75 8.02 7.06 11.27
C ALA A 75 7.35 7.30 12.63
N ASN A 76 6.36 8.20 12.69
CA ASN A 76 5.58 8.44 13.92
C ASN A 76 4.83 7.19 14.39
N ASN A 77 4.30 6.39 13.46
CA ASN A 77 3.57 5.16 13.81
C ASN A 77 4.50 3.98 14.10
N ALA A 78 5.72 3.96 13.58
CA ALA A 78 6.70 2.92 13.88
C ALA A 78 7.05 2.88 15.37
N LEU A 79 7.21 4.05 16.02
CA LEU A 79 7.42 4.13 17.46
C LEU A 79 6.23 3.62 18.26
N LYS A 80 5.00 3.92 17.82
CA LYS A 80 3.79 3.37 18.45
C LYS A 80 3.74 1.84 18.33
N ALA A 81 4.03 1.31 17.15
CA ALA A 81 4.05 -0.14 16.92
C ALA A 81 5.12 -0.83 17.77
N PHE A 82 6.32 -0.24 17.89
CA PHE A 82 7.38 -0.74 18.75
C PHE A 82 6.97 -0.76 20.23
N ASN A 83 6.41 0.33 20.75
CA ASN A 83 5.96 0.37 22.14
C ASN A 83 4.83 -0.64 22.41
N ASN A 84 3.90 -0.82 21.47
CA ASN A 84 2.86 -1.84 21.58
C ASN A 84 3.45 -3.26 21.63
N LEU A 85 4.52 -3.53 20.86
CA LEU A 85 5.23 -4.80 20.94
C LEU A 85 5.86 -4.99 22.33
N VAL A 86 6.52 -3.98 22.87
CA VAL A 86 7.13 -4.04 24.21
C VAL A 86 6.09 -4.33 25.29
N GLU A 87 4.93 -3.67 25.25
CA GLU A 87 3.85 -3.93 26.21
C GLU A 87 3.23 -5.33 26.05
N ASN A 88 3.02 -5.78 24.81
CA ASN A 88 2.49 -7.13 24.57
C ASN A 88 3.41 -8.21 25.14
N LEU A 89 4.73 -8.07 25.00
CA LEU A 89 5.71 -9.05 25.51
C LEU A 89 5.72 -9.19 27.04
N LYS A 90 5.13 -8.23 27.78
CA LYS A 90 4.96 -8.34 29.23
C LYS A 90 3.84 -9.31 29.63
N VAL A 91 2.89 -9.58 28.73
CA VAL A 91 1.69 -10.39 29.01
C VAL A 91 1.59 -11.64 28.16
N ASP A 92 2.12 -11.64 26.94
CA ASP A 92 2.13 -12.79 26.04
C ASP A 92 3.42 -12.80 25.21
N GLN A 93 4.11 -13.94 25.22
CA GLN A 93 5.34 -14.17 24.48
C GLN A 93 5.16 -15.22 23.37
N SER A 94 3.93 -15.60 23.07
CA SER A 94 3.61 -16.43 21.90
C SER A 94 4.04 -15.70 20.61
N THR A 95 4.51 -16.46 19.63
CA THR A 95 5.19 -15.89 18.45
C THR A 95 4.43 -16.13 17.16
N CYS A 96 4.19 -17.39 16.80
CA CYS A 96 3.69 -17.80 15.50
C CYS A 96 2.59 -18.84 15.65
N ALA A 97 1.47 -18.62 14.97
CA ALA A 97 0.45 -19.65 14.80
C ALA A 97 0.96 -20.72 13.82
N PRO A 98 0.88 -22.02 14.16
CA PRO A 98 1.22 -23.07 13.21
C PRO A 98 0.23 -23.05 12.03
N TYR A 99 0.71 -23.47 10.86
CA TYR A 99 -0.15 -23.65 9.69
C TYR A 99 -0.07 -25.10 9.19
N VAL A 100 -1.18 -25.56 8.60
CA VAL A 100 -1.28 -26.88 7.98
C VAL A 100 -1.95 -26.71 6.62
N ILE A 101 -1.34 -27.28 5.58
CA ILE A 101 -1.94 -27.38 4.25
C ILE A 101 -2.49 -28.80 4.09
N ASP A 102 -3.81 -28.91 3.96
CA ASP A 102 -4.48 -30.17 3.67
C ASP A 102 -4.41 -30.44 2.16
N ASN A 103 -3.59 -31.41 1.77
CA ASN A 103 -3.35 -31.72 0.35
C ASN A 103 -4.60 -32.23 -0.38
N SER A 104 -5.66 -32.60 0.34
CA SER A 104 -6.96 -32.97 -0.26
C SER A 104 -7.83 -31.76 -0.62
N LYS A 105 -7.44 -30.54 -0.24
CA LYS A 105 -8.19 -29.30 -0.46
C LYS A 105 -7.53 -28.38 -1.48
N GLU A 106 -8.36 -27.55 -2.10
CA GLU A 106 -7.92 -26.40 -2.88
C GLU A 106 -8.11 -25.11 -2.07
N TYR A 107 -7.12 -24.22 -2.14
CA TYR A 107 -7.14 -22.94 -1.45
C TYR A 107 -7.02 -21.78 -2.44
N LYS A 108 -7.72 -20.69 -2.16
CA LYS A 108 -7.57 -19.40 -2.87
C LYS A 108 -7.33 -18.32 -1.84
N GLY A 109 -6.23 -17.60 -1.97
CA GLY A 109 -5.85 -16.55 -1.05
C GLY A 109 -5.39 -15.30 -1.78
N ARG A 110 -5.53 -14.14 -1.11
CA ARG A 110 -4.94 -12.89 -1.58
C ARG A 110 -4.37 -12.10 -0.41
N TYR A 111 -3.26 -11.41 -0.68
CA TYR A 111 -2.76 -10.31 0.12
C TYR A 111 -3.07 -9.01 -0.62
N MET A 112 -3.49 -7.99 0.12
CA MET A 112 -3.61 -6.61 -0.36
C MET A 112 -3.00 -5.71 0.69
N GLY A 113 -2.04 -4.89 0.29
CA GLY A 113 -1.37 -3.97 1.21
C GLY A 113 -0.77 -2.78 0.51
N HIS A 114 -0.51 -1.74 1.28
CA HIS A 114 0.18 -0.55 0.79
C HIS A 114 1.69 -0.71 1.01
N VAL A 115 2.46 -0.59 -0.06
CA VAL A 115 3.93 -0.58 -0.05
C VAL A 115 4.43 0.80 -0.52
N PRO A 116 5.73 1.14 -0.44
CA PRO A 116 6.21 2.52 -0.68
C PRO A 116 5.86 3.14 -2.04
N ARG A 117 5.49 2.32 -3.04
CA ARG A 117 5.10 2.78 -4.38
C ARG A 117 3.59 2.70 -4.64
N GLY A 118 2.80 2.20 -3.69
CA GLY A 118 1.35 2.11 -3.80
C GLY A 118 0.78 0.76 -3.38
N THR A 119 -0.42 0.45 -3.86
CA THR A 119 -1.10 -0.81 -3.55
C THR A 119 -0.44 -2.00 -4.25
N LEU A 120 0.00 -2.97 -3.45
CA LEU A 120 0.47 -4.29 -3.88
C LEU A 120 -0.62 -5.32 -3.60
N SER A 121 -0.79 -6.26 -4.52
CA SER A 121 -1.57 -7.47 -4.23
C SER A 121 -0.91 -8.73 -4.76
N HIS A 122 -0.90 -9.77 -3.93
CA HIS A 122 -0.49 -11.12 -4.32
C HIS A 122 -1.72 -12.01 -4.30
N TRP A 123 -1.84 -12.88 -5.30
CA TRP A 123 -2.96 -13.78 -5.50
C TRP A 123 -2.41 -15.19 -5.68
N CYS A 124 -2.84 -16.10 -4.81
CA CYS A 124 -2.33 -17.46 -4.75
C CYS A 124 -3.48 -18.47 -4.86
N ARG A 125 -3.24 -19.52 -5.65
CA ARG A 125 -4.05 -20.73 -5.63
C ARG A 125 -3.16 -21.91 -5.28
N ILE A 126 -3.56 -22.68 -4.28
CA ILE A 126 -2.90 -23.92 -3.87
C ILE A 126 -3.80 -25.10 -4.19
N LYS A 127 -3.23 -26.13 -4.79
CA LYS A 127 -3.89 -27.41 -5.11
C LYS A 127 -2.90 -28.55 -4.90
N ASN A 128 -3.34 -29.67 -4.35
CA ASN A 128 -2.48 -30.82 -4.04
C ASN A 128 -1.24 -30.45 -3.20
N GLY A 129 -1.40 -29.49 -2.29
CA GLY A 129 -0.30 -29.02 -1.44
C GLY A 129 0.70 -28.06 -2.09
N VAL A 130 0.56 -27.74 -3.38
CA VAL A 130 1.51 -26.88 -4.12
C VAL A 130 0.83 -25.66 -4.72
N ILE A 131 1.62 -24.62 -5.02
CA ILE A 131 1.13 -23.43 -5.72
C ILE A 131 0.83 -23.81 -7.18
N GLU A 132 -0.46 -23.81 -7.54
CA GLU A 132 -0.92 -24.01 -8.92
C GLU A 132 -0.84 -22.71 -9.74
N ASN A 133 -1.08 -21.57 -9.08
CA ASN A 133 -0.98 -20.26 -9.71
C ASN A 133 -0.58 -19.19 -8.71
N TRP A 134 0.32 -18.29 -9.14
CA TRP A 134 0.71 -17.10 -8.41
C TRP A 134 0.66 -15.89 -9.33
N GLN A 135 -0.04 -14.83 -8.91
CA GLN A 135 -0.07 -13.55 -9.62
C GLN A 135 0.26 -12.41 -8.66
N ALA A 136 1.13 -11.51 -9.10
CA ALA A 136 1.38 -10.25 -8.42
C ALA A 136 0.84 -9.11 -9.30
N VAL A 137 0.06 -8.21 -8.69
CA VAL A 137 -0.28 -6.91 -9.28
C VAL A 137 0.42 -5.88 -8.41
N VAL A 138 1.50 -5.32 -8.94
CA VAL A 138 2.50 -4.53 -8.21
C VAL A 138 2.29 -3.04 -8.54
N PRO A 139 2.64 -2.09 -7.66
CA PRO A 139 2.29 -0.68 -7.90
C PRO A 139 2.86 -0.04 -9.18
N SER A 140 3.98 -0.55 -9.69
CA SER A 140 4.59 -0.05 -10.94
C SER A 140 4.12 -0.81 -12.19
N THR A 141 3.13 -1.70 -12.04
CA THR A 141 2.47 -2.40 -13.15
C THR A 141 1.42 -1.49 -13.78
#